data_AF-A0A963VT02-F1
#
_entry.id   AF-A0A963VT02-F1
#
_cell.length_a   1.000
_cell.length_b   1.000
_cell.length_c   1.000
_cell.angle_alpha   90.00
_cell.angle_beta   90.00
_cell.angle_gamma   90.00
#
_symmetry.space_group_name_H-M   'P 1'
#
loop_
_entity.id
_entity.type
_entity.pdbx_description
1 polymer ?
#
loop_
_entity_poly.entity_id
_entity_poly.type
_entity_poly.pdbx_seq_one_letter_code
_entity_poly.pdbx_strand_id
1 'polypeptide(L)'
;MTNLSGCGVFLREQASSISSMSPGTSVSLGMMSAPPRPLMRVFLFLVKKADFAPEIWLDGKQLAFDSKPSRSFEPGMIVRPPEPAHPNDADGDVTVPLISLAWARSGDKGNLFNVGVFAREPRFASYIAAALDAETVGKWYAHLISDSTPEIDRFVLPGTNGLNFVVKNSLQGGGSMCLRLDPVAKSMGQILLEYPVPVSREIAEQLGALEAA
;
A
#
# COMPACT_ATOMS: atom_id res chain seq x y z
N MET A 1 -5.87 -9.16 41.20
CA MET A 1 -5.85 -7.76 40.70
C MET A 1 -4.88 -7.68 39.55
N THR A 2 -5.34 -7.25 38.37
CA THR A 2 -4.48 -7.08 37.19
C THR A 2 -3.61 -5.84 37.35
N ASN A 3 -2.28 -5.99 37.22
CA ASN A 3 -1.34 -4.86 37.32
C ASN A 3 -1.37 -4.02 36.04
N LEU A 4 -2.14 -2.93 36.05
CA LEU A 4 -2.33 -2.04 34.90
C LEU A 4 -1.02 -1.43 34.41
N SER A 5 -0.11 -1.06 35.32
CA SER A 5 1.21 -0.51 34.97
C SER A 5 2.08 -1.53 34.23
N GLY A 6 2.06 -2.79 34.69
CA GLY A 6 2.72 -3.91 34.02
C GLY A 6 2.14 -4.17 32.63
N CYS A 7 0.81 -4.23 32.51
CA CYS A 7 0.14 -4.35 31.21
C CYS A 7 0.51 -3.19 30.26
N GLY A 8 0.65 -1.97 30.78
CA GLY A 8 1.05 -0.79 30.01
C GLY A 8 2.42 -0.91 29.36
N VAL A 9 3.39 -1.60 29.99
CA VAL A 9 4.71 -1.84 29.42
C VAL A 9 4.62 -2.80 28.22
N PHE A 10 3.92 -3.93 28.36
CA PHE A 10 3.71 -4.88 27.27
C PHE A 10 2.91 -4.27 26.10
N LEU A 11 1.95 -3.40 26.38
CA LEU A 11 1.18 -2.68 25.35
C LEU A 11 2.04 -1.69 24.55
N ARG A 12 3.10 -1.11 25.14
CA ARG A 12 4.01 -0.20 24.41
C ARG A 12 4.83 -0.95 23.36
N GLU A 13 5.25 -2.18 23.64
CA GLU A 13 5.96 -3.01 22.66
C GLU A 13 5.08 -3.34 21.47
N GLN A 14 3.76 -3.44 21.65
CA GLN A 14 2.85 -3.69 20.52
C GLN A 14 2.84 -2.55 19.49
N ALA A 15 3.18 -1.32 19.87
CA ALA A 15 3.32 -0.22 18.91
C ALA A 15 4.48 -0.41 17.93
N SER A 16 5.51 -1.20 18.30
CA SER A 16 6.61 -1.52 17.40
C SER A 16 6.17 -2.40 16.23
N SER A 17 5.05 -3.12 16.35
CA SER A 17 4.50 -3.96 15.28
C SER A 17 4.21 -3.18 14.00
N ILE A 18 3.78 -1.91 14.14
CA ILE A 18 3.49 -1.02 13.00
C ILE A 18 4.75 -0.72 12.18
N SER A 19 5.92 -0.62 12.83
CA SER A 19 7.16 -0.15 12.21
C SER A 19 8.20 -1.23 11.95
N SER A 20 8.18 -2.32 12.73
CA SER A 20 9.35 -3.22 12.86
C SER A 20 9.05 -4.70 12.65
N MET A 21 7.79 -5.09 12.46
CA MET A 21 7.41 -6.49 12.26
C MET A 21 7.33 -6.89 10.77
N SER A 22 7.21 -8.20 10.54
CA SER A 22 7.07 -8.77 9.21
C SER A 22 5.83 -8.25 8.46
N PRO A 23 5.87 -8.20 7.12
CA PRO A 23 4.69 -7.93 6.31
C PRO A 23 3.54 -8.89 6.66
N GLY A 24 2.29 -8.40 6.62
CA GLY A 24 1.13 -9.21 7.01
C GLY A 24 0.84 -9.27 8.51
N THR A 25 1.78 -8.85 9.36
CA THR A 25 1.53 -8.77 10.80
C THR A 25 0.64 -7.56 11.10
N SER A 26 -0.64 -7.83 11.38
CA SER A 26 -1.57 -6.79 11.81
C SER A 26 -1.21 -6.29 13.21
N VAL A 27 -1.56 -5.03 13.50
CA VAL A 27 -1.42 -4.46 14.83
C VAL A 27 -2.28 -5.27 15.80
N SER A 28 -1.70 -5.72 16.92
CA SER A 28 -2.41 -6.49 17.93
C SER A 28 -3.66 -5.75 18.44
N LEU A 29 -4.74 -6.51 18.67
CA LEU A 29 -5.99 -6.05 19.30
C LEU A 29 -5.73 -5.18 20.55
N GLY A 30 -4.65 -5.42 21.29
CA GLY A 30 -4.27 -4.64 22.48
C GLY A 30 -4.05 -3.14 22.23
N MET A 31 -3.53 -2.73 21.07
CA MET A 31 -3.44 -1.30 20.72
C MET A 31 -4.81 -0.66 20.46
N MET A 32 -5.75 -1.43 19.90
CA MET A 32 -7.13 -1.01 19.67
C MET A 32 -8.03 -1.18 20.92
N SER A 33 -7.60 -1.99 21.89
CA SER A 33 -8.31 -2.31 23.14
C SER A 33 -7.88 -1.45 24.33
N ALA A 34 -6.97 -0.50 24.12
CA ALA A 34 -6.66 0.56 25.09
C ALA A 34 -7.94 1.40 25.36
N PRO A 35 -8.06 2.15 26.49
CA PRO A 35 -9.32 2.78 26.88
C PRO A 35 -9.92 3.65 25.76
N PRO A 36 -11.26 3.85 25.73
CA PRO A 36 -11.94 4.58 24.68
C PRO A 36 -11.21 5.85 24.27
N ARG A 37 -10.91 5.98 22.97
CA ARG A 37 -10.22 7.15 22.41
C ARG A 37 -11.16 7.90 21.47
N PRO A 38 -11.06 9.24 21.38
CA PRO A 38 -11.76 9.97 20.34
C PRO A 38 -11.26 9.54 18.97
N LEU A 39 -12.18 9.42 18.00
CA LEU A 39 -11.81 9.25 16.59
C LEU A 39 -11.22 10.56 16.08
N MET A 40 -9.97 10.51 15.63
CA MET A 40 -9.27 11.70 15.14
C MET A 40 -9.24 11.71 13.62
N ARG A 41 -9.86 12.72 13.02
CA ARG A 41 -9.83 12.95 11.57
C ARG A 41 -8.75 13.95 11.20
N VAL A 42 -7.91 13.59 10.24
CA VAL A 42 -6.95 14.53 9.64
C VAL A 42 -7.63 15.27 8.49
N PHE A 43 -7.57 16.59 8.53
CA PHE A 43 -7.96 17.46 7.43
C PHE A 43 -6.71 18.12 6.87
N LEU A 44 -6.48 17.92 5.57
CA LEU A 44 -5.35 18.51 4.85
C LEU A 44 -5.89 19.62 3.97
N PHE A 45 -5.25 20.78 4.01
CA PHE A 45 -5.55 21.91 3.16
C PHE A 45 -4.25 22.60 2.75
N LEU A 46 -4.29 23.31 1.63
CA LEU A 46 -3.16 24.08 1.16
C LEU A 46 -3.20 25.47 1.77
N VAL A 47 -2.03 25.95 2.19
CA VAL A 47 -1.81 27.35 2.57
C VAL A 47 -0.94 28.02 1.52
N LYS A 48 -1.15 29.31 1.27
CA LYS A 48 -0.32 30.04 0.30
C LYS A 48 1.06 30.25 0.92
N LYS A 49 2.09 29.76 0.24
CA LYS A 49 3.49 29.95 0.68
C LYS A 49 3.84 31.43 0.89
N ALA A 50 3.29 32.31 0.06
CA ALA A 50 3.53 33.75 0.13
C ALA A 50 3.04 34.41 1.44
N ASP A 51 2.15 33.74 2.19
CA ASP A 51 1.62 34.26 3.45
C ASP A 51 2.60 34.01 4.62
N PHE A 52 3.74 33.34 4.38
CA PHE A 52 4.71 32.96 5.42
C PHE A 52 6.15 33.31 5.03
N ALA A 53 6.90 33.84 6.00
CA ALA A 53 8.35 34.05 5.91
C ALA A 53 9.07 33.01 6.78
N PRO A 54 9.62 31.93 6.20
CA PRO A 54 10.31 30.90 6.98
C PRO A 54 11.65 31.42 7.53
N GLU A 55 11.93 31.12 8.80
CA GLU A 55 13.20 31.41 9.46
C GLU A 55 13.99 30.12 9.71
N ILE A 56 15.31 30.17 9.55
CA ILE A 56 16.20 29.05 9.89
C ILE A 56 17.02 29.44 11.11
N TRP A 57 16.94 28.61 12.15
CA TRP A 57 17.73 28.74 13.37
C TRP A 57 18.60 27.49 13.53
N LEU A 58 19.91 27.69 13.70
CA LEU A 58 20.88 26.61 13.96
C LEU A 58 21.83 27.05 15.06
N ASP A 59 21.98 26.25 16.11
CA ASP A 59 22.83 26.54 17.27
C ASP A 59 22.60 27.93 17.88
N GLY A 60 21.33 28.35 17.93
CA GLY A 60 20.92 29.66 18.45
C GLY A 60 21.24 30.85 17.55
N LYS A 61 21.75 30.62 16.33
CA LYS A 61 21.99 31.66 15.32
C LYS A 61 20.94 31.58 14.22
N GLN A 62 20.36 32.73 13.88
CA GLN A 62 19.51 32.85 12.71
C GLN A 62 20.38 32.84 11.44
N LEU A 63 20.04 31.98 10.49
CA LEU A 63 20.68 31.89 9.19
C LEU A 63 19.82 32.61 8.15
N ALA A 64 20.48 33.33 7.24
CA ALA A 64 19.80 33.94 6.10
C ALA A 64 19.21 32.84 5.21
N PHE A 65 17.91 32.92 4.93
CA PHE A 65 17.21 32.02 4.04
C PHE A 65 16.34 32.79 3.07
N ASP A 66 16.63 32.64 1.78
CA ASP A 66 15.82 33.21 0.70
C ASP A 66 14.78 32.18 0.23
N SER A 67 13.53 32.39 0.61
CA SER A 67 12.41 31.53 0.25
C SER A 67 11.96 31.80 -1.19
N LYS A 68 12.61 31.13 -2.14
CA LYS A 68 12.23 31.25 -3.56
C LYS A 68 10.78 30.82 -3.81
N PRO A 69 10.05 31.47 -4.75
CA PRO A 69 8.70 31.06 -5.11
C PRO A 69 8.65 29.59 -5.50
N SER A 70 7.59 28.89 -5.07
CA SER A 70 7.33 27.54 -5.57
C SER A 70 7.03 27.61 -7.06
N ARG A 71 7.61 26.72 -7.86
CA ARG A 71 7.09 26.47 -9.21
C ARG A 71 5.74 25.76 -9.08
N SER A 72 4.73 26.19 -9.84
CA SER A 72 3.46 25.47 -9.91
C SER A 72 3.68 24.06 -10.44
N PHE A 73 3.09 23.08 -9.77
CA PHE A 73 3.07 21.70 -10.22
C PHE A 73 1.75 21.44 -10.94
N GLU A 74 1.82 21.03 -12.20
CA GLU A 74 0.66 20.56 -12.97
C GLU A 74 0.76 19.04 -13.15
N PRO A 75 -0.32 18.26 -12.93
CA PRO A 75 -0.29 16.81 -13.13
C PRO A 75 0.19 16.36 -14.51
N GLY A 76 -0.07 17.16 -15.55
CA GLY A 76 0.38 16.90 -16.92
C GLY A 76 1.91 16.97 -17.12
N MET A 77 2.67 17.45 -16.14
CA MET A 77 4.13 17.42 -16.16
C MET A 77 4.70 16.02 -15.88
N ILE A 78 3.89 15.09 -15.38
CA ILE A 78 4.34 13.72 -15.10
C ILE A 78 4.47 12.95 -16.43
N VAL A 79 5.69 12.56 -16.77
CA VAL A 79 5.94 11.57 -17.82
C VAL A 79 5.82 10.17 -17.21
N ARG A 80 4.77 9.43 -17.62
CA ARG A 80 4.55 8.06 -17.13
C ARG A 80 5.31 7.05 -18.01
N PRO A 81 5.93 6.02 -17.42
CA PRO A 81 6.51 4.93 -18.19
C PRO A 81 5.41 4.19 -18.97
N PRO A 82 5.77 3.53 -20.09
CA PRO A 82 4.82 2.70 -20.83
C PRO A 82 4.37 1.50 -19.99
N GLU A 83 3.17 1.01 -20.28
CA GLU A 83 2.68 -0.25 -19.73
C GLU A 83 3.51 -1.44 -20.25
N PRO A 84 3.73 -2.49 -19.43
CA PRO A 84 4.34 -3.72 -19.90
C PRO A 84 3.54 -4.34 -21.04
N ALA A 85 4.22 -4.98 -21.99
CA ALA A 85 3.56 -5.71 -23.06
C ALA A 85 2.71 -6.86 -22.50
N HIS A 86 1.57 -7.12 -23.13
CA HIS A 86 0.72 -8.26 -22.82
C HIS A 86 1.30 -9.53 -23.50
N PRO A 87 1.73 -10.55 -22.75
CA PRO A 87 2.16 -11.81 -23.33
C PRO A 87 1.01 -12.51 -24.07
N ASN A 88 1.31 -13.25 -25.14
CA ASN A 88 0.29 -13.97 -25.91
C ASN A 88 -0.33 -15.14 -25.12
N ASP A 89 0.39 -15.67 -24.15
CA ASP A 89 0.00 -16.80 -23.30
C ASP A 89 -0.37 -16.35 -21.87
N ALA A 90 -0.60 -15.05 -21.66
CA ALA A 90 -1.02 -14.52 -20.36
C ALA A 90 -2.44 -14.93 -19.97
N ASP A 91 -3.30 -15.23 -20.94
CA ASP A 91 -4.68 -15.73 -20.71
C ASP A 91 -4.73 -17.26 -20.69
N GLY A 92 -3.71 -17.90 -20.12
CA GLY A 92 -3.59 -19.36 -20.05
C GLY A 92 -4.74 -20.04 -19.29
N ASP A 93 -4.88 -21.34 -19.49
CA ASP A 93 -5.94 -22.18 -18.91
C ASP A 93 -5.71 -22.59 -17.45
N VAL A 94 -4.52 -22.27 -16.90
CA VAL A 94 -4.11 -22.59 -15.54
C VAL A 94 -3.90 -21.30 -14.75
N THR A 95 -4.22 -21.34 -13.45
CA THR A 95 -3.93 -20.22 -12.54
C THR A 95 -2.93 -20.63 -11.47
N VAL A 96 -2.08 -19.69 -11.06
CA VAL A 96 -1.19 -19.83 -9.91
C VAL A 96 -1.42 -18.65 -8.96
N PRO A 97 -1.27 -18.83 -7.63
CA PRO A 97 -1.42 -17.69 -6.72
C PRO A 97 -0.27 -16.70 -6.96
N LEU A 98 -0.58 -15.39 -6.92
CA LEU A 98 0.37 -14.31 -7.18
C LEU A 98 1.66 -14.42 -6.35
N ILE A 99 1.60 -15.00 -5.15
CA ILE A 99 2.78 -15.29 -4.30
C ILE A 99 3.88 -16.11 -4.98
N SER A 100 3.50 -16.96 -5.96
CA SER A 100 4.42 -17.76 -6.76
C SER A 100 5.22 -16.91 -7.75
N LEU A 101 4.63 -15.79 -8.18
CA LEU A 101 5.19 -14.91 -9.21
C LEU A 101 5.82 -13.63 -8.64
N ALA A 102 5.37 -13.19 -7.45
CA ALA A 102 5.70 -11.87 -6.92
C ALA A 102 5.92 -11.83 -5.41
N TRP A 103 6.61 -10.78 -4.98
CA TRP A 103 6.58 -10.26 -3.62
C TRP A 103 5.59 -9.09 -3.53
N ALA A 104 4.97 -8.88 -2.37
CA ALA A 104 4.13 -7.72 -2.15
C ALA A 104 4.43 -7.00 -0.82
N ARG A 105 4.21 -5.69 -0.81
CA ARG A 105 4.30 -4.80 0.35
C ARG A 105 3.17 -3.79 0.29
N SER A 106 2.57 -3.49 1.43
CA SER A 106 1.49 -2.51 1.53
C SER A 106 1.70 -1.51 2.66
N GLY A 107 1.00 -0.39 2.56
CA GLY A 107 0.99 0.66 3.58
C GLY A 107 -0.22 1.57 3.44
N ASP A 108 -0.51 2.33 4.50
CA ASP A 108 -1.61 3.28 4.51
C ASP A 108 -1.14 4.73 4.31
N LYS A 109 -2.05 5.58 3.85
CA LYS A 109 -1.88 7.03 3.91
C LYS A 109 -3.23 7.74 4.08
N GLY A 110 -3.70 7.89 5.32
CA GLY A 110 -5.02 8.45 5.56
C GLY A 110 -6.10 7.49 5.05
N ASN A 111 -7.10 7.95 4.31
CA ASN A 111 -8.21 7.10 3.86
C ASN A 111 -7.89 6.19 2.64
N LEU A 112 -6.62 5.94 2.37
CA LEU A 112 -6.19 5.07 1.27
C LEU A 112 -5.11 4.12 1.75
N PHE A 113 -4.94 3.02 1.02
CA PHE A 113 -3.77 2.18 1.12
C PHE A 113 -3.11 2.02 -0.25
N ASN A 114 -1.84 1.63 -0.25
CA ASN A 114 -1.14 1.20 -1.45
C ASN A 114 -0.68 -0.25 -1.33
N VAL A 115 -0.55 -0.93 -2.47
CA VAL A 115 0.05 -2.25 -2.58
C VAL A 115 1.04 -2.24 -3.72
N GLY A 116 2.31 -2.41 -3.39
CA GLY A 116 3.38 -2.68 -4.33
C GLY A 116 3.51 -4.18 -4.58
N VAL A 117 3.55 -4.57 -5.85
CA VAL A 117 3.76 -5.94 -6.34
C VAL A 117 5.04 -5.94 -7.16
N PHE A 118 5.98 -6.81 -6.82
CA PHE A 118 7.30 -6.88 -7.46
C PHE A 118 7.54 -8.30 -7.97
N ALA A 119 7.75 -8.45 -9.27
CA ALA A 119 7.98 -9.76 -9.87
C ALA A 119 9.24 -10.42 -9.26
N ARG A 120 9.14 -11.72 -8.97
CA ARG A 120 10.27 -12.54 -8.48
C ARG A 120 11.37 -12.65 -9.52
N GLU A 121 10.95 -12.76 -10.77
CA GLU A 121 11.82 -12.75 -11.94
C GLU A 121 11.29 -11.72 -12.94
N PRO A 122 12.15 -11.01 -13.68
CA PRO A 122 11.73 -10.00 -14.66
C PRO A 122 10.71 -10.52 -15.68
N ARG A 123 10.83 -11.80 -16.09
CA ARG A 123 9.92 -12.44 -17.05
C ARG A 123 8.47 -12.53 -16.57
N PHE A 124 8.21 -12.51 -15.26
CA PHE A 124 6.84 -12.57 -14.71
C PHE A 124 6.14 -11.21 -14.70
N ALA A 125 6.87 -10.11 -14.87
CA ALA A 125 6.32 -8.76 -14.74
C ALA A 125 5.17 -8.48 -15.71
N SER A 126 5.28 -8.96 -16.94
CA SER A 126 4.26 -8.82 -17.99
C SER A 126 3.00 -9.64 -17.70
N TYR A 127 3.14 -10.85 -17.14
CA TYR A 127 2.01 -11.69 -16.73
C TYR A 127 1.26 -11.08 -15.53
N ILE A 128 2.00 -10.59 -14.53
CA ILE A 128 1.42 -9.88 -13.38
C ILE A 128 0.70 -8.61 -13.85
N ALA A 129 1.28 -7.86 -14.78
CA ALA A 129 0.70 -6.64 -15.33
C ALA A 129 -0.54 -6.89 -16.20
N ALA A 130 -0.60 -8.02 -16.91
CA ALA A 130 -1.78 -8.46 -17.64
C ALA A 130 -2.92 -8.83 -16.68
N ALA A 131 -2.62 -9.60 -15.63
CA ALA A 131 -3.64 -10.07 -14.69
C ALA A 131 -4.14 -9.00 -13.70
N LEU A 132 -3.31 -8.01 -13.36
CA LEU A 132 -3.63 -7.00 -12.34
C LEU A 132 -3.80 -5.60 -12.94
N ASP A 133 -4.94 -5.34 -13.59
CA ASP A 133 -5.37 -3.97 -13.89
C ASP A 133 -6.09 -3.29 -12.71
N ALA A 134 -6.34 -1.99 -12.85
CA ALA A 134 -6.97 -1.20 -11.78
C ALA A 134 -8.40 -1.69 -11.46
N GLU A 135 -9.13 -2.16 -12.47
CA GLU A 135 -10.50 -2.66 -12.30
C GLU A 135 -10.52 -3.97 -11.51
N THR A 136 -9.62 -4.89 -11.86
CA THR A 136 -9.45 -6.20 -11.24
C THR A 136 -9.05 -6.06 -9.78
N VAL A 137 -8.08 -5.18 -9.50
CA VAL A 137 -7.69 -4.86 -8.12
C VAL A 137 -8.86 -4.23 -7.35
N GLY A 138 -9.70 -3.43 -8.02
CA GLY A 138 -10.91 -2.87 -7.42
C GLY A 138 -11.96 -3.91 -7.05
N LYS A 139 -12.17 -4.88 -7.93
CA LYS A 139 -13.05 -6.03 -7.66
C LYS A 139 -12.51 -6.87 -6.50
N TRP A 140 -11.20 -7.15 -6.49
CA TRP A 140 -10.56 -7.93 -5.42
C TRP A 140 -10.75 -7.29 -4.05
N TYR A 141 -10.57 -5.97 -3.95
CA TYR A 141 -10.71 -5.21 -2.71
C TYR A 141 -12.10 -4.62 -2.45
N ALA A 142 -13.12 -5.00 -3.23
CA ALA A 142 -14.47 -4.43 -3.09
C ALA A 142 -15.03 -4.55 -1.67
N HIS A 143 -14.65 -5.60 -0.94
CA HIS A 143 -15.03 -5.83 0.46
C HIS A 143 -14.45 -4.81 1.47
N LEU A 144 -13.48 -3.97 1.06
CA LEU A 144 -12.86 -2.93 1.90
C LEU A 144 -13.25 -1.51 1.50
N ILE A 145 -13.69 -1.33 0.26
CA ILE A 145 -13.98 -0.04 -0.34
C ILE A 145 -15.42 0.35 0.04
N SER A 146 -15.57 1.51 0.67
CA SER A 146 -16.88 1.94 1.19
C SER A 146 -17.78 2.56 0.11
N ASP A 147 -17.20 2.99 -1.00
CA ASP A 147 -17.91 3.63 -2.11
C ASP A 147 -18.29 2.62 -3.19
N SER A 148 -19.37 2.89 -3.92
CA SER A 148 -19.85 2.02 -5.01
C SER A 148 -18.92 1.99 -6.24
N THR A 149 -17.99 2.95 -6.34
CA THR A 149 -17.03 3.02 -7.44
C THR A 149 -15.60 3.06 -6.87
N PRO A 150 -14.81 2.00 -7.06
CA PRO A 150 -13.43 1.96 -6.57
C PRO A 150 -12.55 2.93 -7.36
N GLU A 151 -11.89 3.86 -6.66
CA GLU A 151 -10.91 4.77 -7.27
C GLU A 151 -9.51 4.22 -7.03
N ILE A 152 -8.90 3.69 -8.10
CA ILE A 152 -7.62 2.99 -8.04
C ILE A 152 -6.67 3.55 -9.07
N ASP A 153 -5.52 4.04 -8.60
CA ASP A 153 -4.42 4.43 -9.47
C ASP A 153 -3.42 3.28 -9.59
N ARG A 154 -3.07 2.89 -10.81
CA ARG A 154 -2.00 1.94 -11.12
C ARG A 154 -0.76 2.69 -11.59
N PHE A 155 0.39 2.29 -11.06
CA PHE A 155 1.70 2.85 -11.40
C PHE A 155 2.67 1.74 -11.76
N VAL A 156 3.25 1.81 -12.97
CA VAL A 156 4.31 0.88 -13.39
C VAL A 156 5.65 1.34 -12.83
N LEU A 157 6.44 0.40 -12.34
CA LEU A 157 7.78 0.60 -11.78
C LEU A 157 8.81 -0.24 -12.57
N PRO A 158 9.22 0.21 -13.78
CA PRO A 158 10.06 -0.60 -14.67
C PRO A 158 11.40 -1.00 -14.04
N GLY A 159 12.01 -0.10 -13.26
CA GLY A 159 13.32 -0.35 -12.64
C GLY A 159 13.32 -1.51 -11.62
N THR A 160 12.16 -1.89 -11.11
CA THR A 160 12.00 -3.00 -10.15
C THR A 160 11.08 -4.10 -10.65
N ASN A 161 10.71 -4.09 -11.94
CA ASN A 161 9.74 -5.03 -12.52
C ASN A 161 8.44 -5.12 -11.70
N GLY A 162 7.95 -3.96 -11.25
CA GLY A 162 6.86 -3.89 -10.29
C GLY A 162 5.70 -3.03 -10.73
N LEU A 163 4.60 -3.16 -9.99
CA LEU A 163 3.41 -2.33 -10.06
C LEU A 163 3.12 -1.79 -8.66
N ASN A 164 2.56 -0.59 -8.58
CA ASN A 164 2.01 -0.07 -7.35
C ASN A 164 0.57 0.37 -7.59
N PHE A 165 -0.33 -0.11 -6.75
CA PHE A 165 -1.73 0.27 -6.77
C PHE A 165 -2.00 1.16 -5.58
N VAL A 166 -2.70 2.27 -5.79
CA VAL A 166 -3.20 3.14 -4.73
C VAL A 166 -4.72 3.01 -4.71
N VAL A 167 -5.26 2.41 -3.65
CA VAL A 167 -6.69 2.15 -3.47
C VAL A 167 -7.26 3.19 -2.52
N LYS A 168 -8.02 4.14 -3.06
CA LYS A 168 -8.61 5.25 -2.29
C LYS A 168 -9.92 4.83 -1.62
N ASN A 169 -10.36 5.65 -0.67
CA ASN A 169 -11.60 5.48 0.10
C ASN A 169 -11.80 4.08 0.71
N SER A 170 -10.68 3.51 1.16
CA SER A 170 -10.60 2.11 1.52
C SER A 170 -10.37 1.90 3.01
N LEU A 171 -10.03 2.93 3.80
CA LEU A 171 -9.64 2.84 5.21
C LEU A 171 -10.56 3.57 6.20
N GLN A 172 -11.83 3.83 5.87
CA GLN A 172 -12.81 4.47 6.76
C GLN A 172 -12.31 5.80 7.40
N GLY A 173 -11.47 6.54 6.70
CA GLY A 173 -10.84 7.77 7.15
C GLY A 173 -9.42 7.65 7.71
N GLY A 174 -8.83 6.45 7.64
CA GLY A 174 -7.42 6.16 7.92
C GLY A 174 -7.15 5.61 9.31
N GLY A 175 -5.87 5.32 9.61
CA GLY A 175 -5.48 4.52 10.78
C GLY A 175 -5.99 5.02 12.14
N SER A 176 -6.23 6.32 12.30
CA SER A 176 -6.76 6.91 13.54
C SER A 176 -8.31 6.93 13.63
N MET A 177 -9.01 6.55 12.56
CA MET A 177 -10.47 6.45 12.52
C MET A 177 -10.99 5.05 12.16
N CYS A 178 -10.18 4.25 11.45
CA CYS A 178 -10.57 2.93 10.99
C CYS A 178 -10.82 1.99 12.18
N LEU A 179 -11.99 1.36 12.18
CA LEU A 179 -12.41 0.43 13.24
C LEU A 179 -12.09 -1.03 12.90
N ARG A 180 -11.54 -1.29 11.70
CA ARG A 180 -11.16 -2.64 11.28
C ARG A 180 -9.85 -3.06 11.93
N LEU A 181 -9.62 -4.38 11.93
CA LEU A 181 -8.46 -5.01 12.57
C LEU A 181 -7.11 -4.57 11.97
N ASP A 182 -7.08 -4.23 10.69
CA ASP A 182 -5.89 -3.72 10.00
C ASP A 182 -6.10 -2.26 9.54
N PRO A 183 -6.05 -1.28 10.47
CA PRO A 183 -6.31 0.12 10.16
C PRO A 183 -5.13 0.80 9.42
N VAL A 184 -3.97 0.14 9.35
CA VAL A 184 -2.72 0.62 8.74
C VAL A 184 -2.29 -0.23 7.53
N ALA A 185 -3.23 -1.01 6.98
CA ALA A 185 -3.09 -1.75 5.73
C ALA A 185 -1.85 -2.67 5.63
N LYS A 186 -1.43 -3.30 6.72
CA LYS A 186 -0.28 -4.22 6.76
C LYS A 186 -0.55 -5.58 6.12
N SER A 187 -1.81 -6.01 6.06
CA SER A 187 -2.22 -7.28 5.48
C SER A 187 -2.61 -7.18 4.01
N MET A 188 -2.85 -5.97 3.47
CA MET A 188 -3.36 -5.80 2.10
C MET A 188 -2.47 -6.48 1.06
N GLY A 189 -1.14 -6.40 1.21
CA GLY A 189 -0.22 -7.13 0.34
C GLY A 189 -0.44 -8.65 0.38
N GLN A 190 -0.63 -9.24 1.56
CA GLN A 190 -0.90 -10.69 1.69
C GLN A 190 -2.23 -11.07 1.06
N ILE A 191 -3.26 -10.24 1.23
CA ILE A 191 -4.56 -10.44 0.57
C ILE A 191 -4.41 -10.44 -0.97
N LEU A 192 -3.58 -9.56 -1.55
CA LEU A 192 -3.36 -9.58 -3.00
C LEU A 192 -2.55 -10.78 -3.47
N LEU A 193 -1.62 -11.26 -2.65
CA LEU A 193 -0.76 -12.40 -2.99
C LEU A 193 -1.53 -13.71 -3.18
N GLU A 194 -2.78 -13.80 -2.71
CA GLU A 194 -3.69 -14.91 -2.98
C GLU A 194 -4.43 -14.79 -4.32
N TYR A 195 -4.33 -13.66 -5.02
CA TYR A 195 -4.99 -13.46 -6.30
C TYR A 195 -4.57 -14.54 -7.31
N PRO A 196 -5.51 -15.24 -7.96
CA PRO A 196 -5.21 -16.27 -8.95
C PRO A 196 -4.78 -15.62 -10.27
N VAL A 197 -3.51 -15.73 -10.63
CA VAL A 197 -2.95 -15.18 -11.87
C VAL A 197 -3.01 -16.24 -12.97
N PRO A 198 -3.71 -15.99 -14.09
CA PRO A 198 -3.66 -16.85 -15.27
C PRO A 198 -2.25 -16.90 -15.86
N VAL A 199 -1.78 -18.10 -16.19
CA VAL A 199 -0.46 -18.36 -16.80
C VAL A 199 -0.53 -19.58 -17.71
N SER A 200 0.45 -19.72 -18.61
CA SER A 200 0.58 -20.94 -19.40
C SER A 200 0.93 -22.15 -18.53
N ARG A 201 0.52 -23.34 -19.00
CA ARG A 201 0.86 -24.63 -18.37
C ARG A 201 2.36 -24.78 -18.13
N GLU A 202 3.20 -24.35 -19.08
CA GLU A 202 4.65 -24.39 -18.96
C GLU A 202 5.15 -23.60 -17.75
N ILE A 203 4.64 -22.38 -17.54
CA ILE A 203 4.98 -21.57 -16.36
C ILE A 203 4.51 -22.26 -15.08
N ALA A 204 3.30 -22.82 -15.07
CA ALA A 204 2.76 -23.53 -13.91
C ALA A 204 3.59 -24.77 -13.54
N GLU A 205 4.07 -25.54 -14.53
CA GLU A 205 4.97 -26.68 -14.34
C GLU A 205 6.32 -26.24 -13.78
N GLN A 206 6.92 -25.18 -14.33
CA GLN A 206 8.19 -24.62 -13.86
C GLN A 206 8.12 -24.16 -12.40
N LEU A 207 6.96 -23.67 -11.96
CA LEU A 207 6.71 -23.25 -10.58
C LEU A 207 6.33 -24.41 -9.64
N GLY A 208 6.23 -25.65 -10.16
CA GLY A 208 5.80 -26.82 -9.41
C GLY A 208 4.33 -26.80 -8.99
N ALA A 209 3.50 -25.96 -9.64
CA ALA A 209 2.11 -25.74 -9.26
C ALA A 209 1.14 -26.84 -9.71
N LEU A 210 1.53 -27.65 -10.71
CA LEU A 210 0.68 -28.73 -11.25
C LEU A 210 0.85 -30.09 -10.54
N GLU A 211 1.87 -30.25 -9.71
CA GLU A 211 2.10 -31.50 -8.95
C GLU A 211 1.41 -31.48 -7.58
N ALA A 212 0.87 -30.32 -7.16
CA ALA A 212 0.28 -30.10 -5.84
C ALA A 212 -1.26 -30.21 -5.79
N ALA A 213 -1.90 -30.69 -6.86
CA ALA A 213 -3.35 -30.81 -7.00
C ALA A 213 -3.86 -32.25 -6.82
#